data_AF-A0A316RVZ1-F1
#
_entry.id   AF-A0A316RVZ1-F1
#
_cell.length_a   1.000
_cell.length_b   1.000
_cell.length_c   1.000
_cell.angle_alpha   90.00
_cell.angle_beta   90.00
_cell.angle_gamma   90.00
#
_symmetry.space_group_name_H-M   'P 1'
#
loop_
_entity.id
_entity.type
_entity.pdbx_description
1 polymer ?
#
loop_
_entity_poly.entity_id
_entity_poly.type
_entity_poly.pdbx_seq_one_letter_code
_entity_poly.pdbx_strand_id
1 'polypeptide(L)'
;MRRPKLTRRGFFKASAAAGVAGAAVGILAGCSHDNKDQVSDPVVVDSDSAVSVTADGSPYEYEDNHGFTLEGTWTLPLGCVLRPAEGTWVPATVAGSSALPAVKGGAFSTSSGTLSEVVSAPKGAAATTVIYDVACSDSVYAWVELDMSSRSWQLYAAKFSDGALSGDPQKLWDADSDYDPAPIACTGSKVVWQVMPSLSGKKTSESSACYLWSTGDKDARKVVESPGRFATRPTVSAGNVILSPRVRAGEGTFYGVTAYSASDNMSTQVDQLVLPAGVKPFRATRVGDKFVVSIEASYSSGGLLSQMGTYVGTRSGDFIKVDREPSECPAGTDGLYLIKSRSSYMVVDSKNQKYSSLLSIDRSVDYGEYPARCGDCDLFVTFATVKDADTGYPASVTVRAFRLGV
;
A
#
# COMPACT_ATOMS: atom_id res chain seq x y z
N MET A 1 26.39 -14.26 51.96
CA MET A 1 25.16 -13.76 51.30
C MET A 1 25.45 -13.50 49.83
N ARG A 2 24.93 -14.36 48.94
CA ARG A 2 24.94 -14.16 47.48
C ARG A 2 23.54 -14.51 46.99
N ARG A 3 22.90 -13.57 46.30
CA ARG A 3 21.54 -13.70 45.76
C ARG A 3 21.45 -14.85 44.74
N PRO A 4 20.36 -15.63 44.67
CA PRO A 4 20.12 -16.56 43.56
C PRO A 4 19.75 -15.78 42.29
N LYS A 5 20.32 -16.18 41.15
CA LYS A 5 19.96 -15.67 39.83
C LYS A 5 18.59 -16.22 39.41
N LEU A 6 17.64 -15.34 39.11
CA LEU A 6 16.42 -15.68 38.37
C LEU A 6 16.79 -16.16 36.97
N THR A 7 16.36 -17.36 36.60
CA THR A 7 16.44 -17.87 35.22
C THR A 7 15.08 -17.66 34.55
N ARG A 8 15.06 -16.94 33.43
CA ARG A 8 13.86 -16.75 32.59
C ARG A 8 13.59 -18.01 31.77
N ARG A 9 12.67 -18.85 32.25
CA ARG A 9 11.95 -19.85 31.44
C ARG A 9 10.51 -19.35 31.29
N GLY A 10 10.07 -19.23 30.04
CA GLY A 10 8.69 -18.97 29.65
C GLY A 10 8.47 -19.47 28.22
N PHE A 11 8.70 -20.76 28.02
CA PHE A 11 8.40 -21.48 26.79
C PHE A 11 7.02 -22.12 26.97
N PHE A 12 6.00 -21.63 26.26
CA PHE A 12 4.72 -22.33 26.18
C PHE A 12 4.74 -23.30 25.00
N LYS A 13 4.53 -24.57 25.34
CA LYS A 13 4.34 -25.70 24.43
C LYS A 13 2.93 -25.64 23.83
N ALA A 14 2.81 -26.00 22.55
CA ALA A 14 1.67 -26.76 22.07
C ALA A 14 2.16 -27.77 21.04
N SER A 15 1.89 -29.05 21.33
CA SER A 15 2.27 -30.22 20.56
C SER A 15 1.01 -30.84 19.96
N ALA A 16 0.99 -31.06 18.65
CA ALA A 16 0.21 -32.09 17.98
C ALA A 16 0.90 -32.46 16.65
N ALA A 17 0.95 -33.76 16.37
CA ALA A 17 1.80 -34.39 15.37
C ALA A 17 1.13 -34.49 13.99
N ALA A 18 1.88 -34.19 12.92
CA ALA A 18 1.99 -34.92 11.65
C ALA A 18 2.89 -34.11 10.71
N GLY A 19 3.84 -34.77 10.05
CA GLY A 19 5.01 -34.15 9.45
C GLY A 19 4.75 -33.24 8.24
N VAL A 20 5.27 -32.01 8.34
CA VAL A 20 5.93 -31.27 7.26
C VAL A 20 7.09 -30.53 7.94
N ALA A 21 8.29 -30.56 7.35
CA ALA A 21 9.47 -29.88 7.89
C ALA A 21 9.21 -28.37 7.99
N GLY A 22 8.85 -27.91 9.20
CA GLY A 22 8.52 -26.52 9.47
C GLY A 22 9.78 -25.66 9.56
N ALA A 23 9.90 -24.68 8.67
CA ALA A 23 10.73 -23.52 8.92
C ALA A 23 10.13 -22.78 10.14
N ALA A 24 10.80 -22.90 11.29
CA ALA A 24 10.47 -22.11 12.47
C ALA A 24 10.75 -20.64 12.13
N VAL A 25 9.69 -19.85 11.94
CA VAL A 25 9.80 -18.39 11.90
C VAL A 25 10.21 -17.96 13.30
N GLY A 26 11.50 -17.72 13.48
CA GLY A 26 12.01 -17.19 14.73
C GLY A 26 11.61 -15.73 14.79
N ILE A 27 10.67 -15.36 15.65
CA ILE A 27 10.57 -13.97 16.12
C ILE A 27 11.83 -13.72 16.96
N LEU A 28 12.94 -13.43 16.27
CA LEU A 28 14.10 -12.85 16.92
C LEU A 28 13.64 -11.47 17.39
N ALA A 29 13.58 -11.31 18.72
CA ALA A 29 13.62 -10.01 19.35
C ALA A 29 14.97 -9.37 18.98
N GLY A 30 15.04 -8.80 17.78
CA GLY A 30 16.11 -7.92 17.36
C GLY A 30 16.10 -6.73 18.29
N CYS A 31 17.29 -6.40 18.80
CA CYS A 31 17.54 -5.35 19.77
C CYS A 31 16.66 -4.14 19.51
N SER A 32 15.92 -3.74 20.55
CA SER A 32 15.27 -2.44 20.63
C SER A 32 16.29 -1.38 20.23
N HIS A 33 16.19 -0.89 19.00
CA HIS A 33 16.75 0.40 18.68
C HIS A 33 15.97 1.38 19.54
N ASP A 34 16.68 2.02 20.47
CA ASP A 34 16.22 3.25 21.09
C ASP A 34 16.12 4.30 19.95
N ASN A 35 15.06 4.23 19.14
CA ASN A 35 14.73 5.28 18.18
C ASN A 35 14.25 6.48 19.00
N LYS A 36 15.22 7.21 19.57
CA LYS A 36 15.12 8.66 19.68
C LYS A 36 15.33 9.27 18.29
N ASP A 37 14.64 8.73 17.28
CA ASP A 37 14.41 9.51 16.07
C ASP A 37 13.62 10.72 16.52
N GLN A 38 14.08 11.91 16.16
CA GLN A 38 13.34 13.13 16.44
C GLN A 38 12.00 13.05 15.70
N VAL A 39 10.96 12.63 16.42
CA VAL A 39 9.59 12.76 15.95
C VAL A 39 9.36 14.25 15.77
N SER A 40 9.08 14.66 14.53
CA SER A 40 8.90 16.09 14.25
C SER A 40 7.64 16.61 14.91
N ASP A 41 7.60 17.92 15.13
CA ASP A 41 6.39 18.58 15.59
C ASP A 41 5.24 18.42 14.56
N PRO A 42 3.98 18.40 15.03
CA PRO A 42 2.83 18.40 14.13
C PRO A 42 2.86 19.58 13.18
N VAL A 43 2.65 19.32 11.90
CA VAL A 43 2.57 20.36 10.87
C VAL A 43 1.17 20.96 10.96
N VAL A 44 1.11 22.14 11.56
CA VAL A 44 -0.10 22.97 11.62
C VAL A 44 0.05 24.07 10.58
N VAL A 45 -0.83 24.02 9.59
CA VAL A 45 -0.83 24.95 8.46
C VAL A 45 -2.15 25.72 8.51
N ASP A 46 -2.09 27.04 8.36
CA ASP A 46 -3.29 27.87 8.35
C ASP A 46 -4.23 27.43 7.23
N SER A 47 -5.53 27.35 7.52
CA SER A 47 -6.54 26.77 6.62
C SER A 47 -6.58 27.40 5.23
N ASP A 48 -6.17 28.67 5.11
CA ASP A 48 -6.23 29.46 3.87
C ASP A 48 -4.87 29.56 3.15
N SER A 49 -3.83 28.91 3.66
CA SER A 49 -2.46 29.08 3.15
C SER A 49 -2.09 28.17 1.97
N ALA A 50 -2.86 27.11 1.71
CA ALA A 50 -2.63 26.25 0.56
C ALA A 50 -3.34 26.76 -0.69
N VAL A 51 -2.65 26.67 -1.82
CA VAL A 51 -3.26 26.94 -3.12
C VAL A 51 -4.20 25.79 -3.48
N SER A 52 -5.50 26.08 -3.55
CA SER A 52 -6.49 25.15 -4.07
C SER A 52 -6.43 25.12 -5.59
N VAL A 53 -6.24 23.93 -6.17
CA VAL A 53 -6.09 23.74 -7.62
C VAL A 53 -7.36 24.12 -8.38
N THR A 54 -8.54 23.96 -7.77
CA THR A 54 -9.83 24.15 -8.47
C THR A 54 -10.72 25.23 -7.88
N ALA A 55 -10.23 26.03 -6.93
CA ALA A 55 -11.01 27.13 -6.38
C ALA A 55 -11.10 28.32 -7.34
N ASP A 56 -12.14 29.14 -7.18
CA ASP A 56 -12.26 30.41 -7.89
C ASP A 56 -11.05 31.31 -7.55
N GLY A 57 -10.41 31.87 -8.59
CA GLY A 57 -9.19 32.66 -8.44
C GLY A 57 -7.92 31.83 -8.22
N SER A 58 -7.98 30.50 -8.38
CA SER A 58 -6.79 29.66 -8.43
C SER A 58 -5.87 30.10 -9.58
N PRO A 59 -4.53 30.05 -9.40
CA PRO A 59 -3.59 30.28 -10.49
C PRO A 59 -3.52 29.10 -11.48
N TYR A 60 -4.22 27.99 -11.21
CA TYR A 60 -4.19 26.81 -12.09
C TYR A 60 -5.18 26.94 -13.25
N GLU A 61 -4.68 26.74 -14.46
CA GLU A 61 -5.49 26.77 -15.68
C GLU A 61 -5.82 25.34 -16.16
N TYR A 62 -7.05 25.15 -16.66
CA TYR A 62 -7.46 23.87 -17.21
C TYR A 62 -6.95 23.70 -18.65
N GLU A 63 -6.37 22.54 -18.95
CA GLU A 63 -5.97 22.15 -20.30
C GLU A 63 -6.35 20.69 -20.56
N ASP A 64 -7.12 20.45 -21.63
CA ASP A 64 -7.56 19.11 -21.99
C ASP A 64 -6.36 18.19 -22.30
N ASN A 65 -6.38 16.98 -21.74
CA ASN A 65 -5.36 15.94 -21.95
C ASN A 65 -3.91 16.38 -21.63
N HIS A 66 -3.71 17.33 -20.71
CA HIS A 66 -2.38 17.78 -20.30
C HIS A 66 -1.64 16.78 -19.39
N GLY A 67 -0.33 16.63 -19.63
CA GLY A 67 0.62 15.96 -18.73
C GLY A 67 0.72 14.44 -18.89
N PHE A 68 -0.05 13.83 -19.79
CA PHE A 68 -0.01 12.38 -20.00
C PHE A 68 -0.27 11.97 -21.45
N THR A 69 0.18 10.78 -21.83
CA THR A 69 -0.14 10.14 -23.12
C THR A 69 -0.41 8.66 -22.92
N LEU A 70 -1.49 8.14 -23.51
CA LEU A 70 -1.81 6.71 -23.51
C LEU A 70 -0.75 5.92 -24.32
N GLU A 71 -0.06 4.99 -23.68
CA GLU A 71 0.93 4.11 -24.33
C GLU A 71 0.41 2.69 -24.58
N GLY A 72 -0.58 2.23 -23.81
CA GLY A 72 -1.08 0.87 -23.94
C GLY A 72 -2.46 0.65 -23.37
N THR A 73 -3.18 -0.31 -23.95
CA THR A 73 -4.49 -0.78 -23.48
C THR A 73 -4.56 -2.28 -23.69
N TRP A 74 -4.92 -3.01 -22.62
CA TRP A 74 -4.99 -4.46 -22.62
C TRP A 74 -6.27 -4.95 -21.97
N THR A 75 -6.70 -6.15 -22.34
CA THR A 75 -7.89 -6.79 -21.78
C THR A 75 -7.47 -8.04 -21.00
N LEU A 76 -7.90 -8.09 -19.75
CA LEU A 76 -7.73 -9.21 -18.84
C LEU A 76 -9.06 -9.93 -18.61
N PRO A 77 -9.03 -11.20 -18.18
CA PRO A 77 -10.22 -11.92 -17.77
C PRO A 77 -11.03 -11.17 -16.70
N LEU A 78 -12.34 -11.34 -16.72
CA LEU A 78 -13.23 -10.82 -15.69
C LEU A 78 -12.82 -11.34 -14.29
N GLY A 79 -12.92 -10.47 -13.29
CA GLY A 79 -12.59 -10.81 -11.90
C GLY A 79 -11.12 -10.62 -11.54
N CYS A 80 -10.28 -10.12 -12.45
CA CYS A 80 -8.93 -9.69 -12.11
C CYS A 80 -8.96 -8.40 -11.28
N VAL A 81 -8.22 -8.35 -10.18
CA VAL A 81 -8.05 -7.12 -9.37
C VAL A 81 -6.56 -6.86 -9.20
N LEU A 82 -6.06 -5.79 -9.84
CA LEU A 82 -4.65 -5.40 -9.77
C LEU A 82 -4.39 -4.62 -8.48
N ARG A 83 -3.15 -4.70 -7.99
CA ARG A 83 -2.66 -3.90 -6.84
C ARG A 83 -1.47 -3.03 -7.26
N PRO A 84 -1.29 -1.86 -6.62
CA PRO A 84 -0.14 -1.01 -6.90
C PRO A 84 1.21 -1.71 -6.74
N ALA A 85 2.10 -1.51 -7.70
CA ALA A 85 3.48 -1.99 -7.66
C ALA A 85 4.44 -0.99 -8.34
N GLU A 86 5.73 -1.17 -8.12
CA GLU A 86 6.81 -0.54 -8.91
C GLU A 86 7.29 -1.49 -10.04
N GLY A 87 8.18 -1.04 -10.92
CA GLY A 87 8.77 -1.90 -11.96
C GLY A 87 7.83 -2.26 -13.11
N THR A 88 8.14 -3.32 -13.85
CA THR A 88 7.39 -3.77 -15.04
C THR A 88 6.17 -4.63 -14.69
N TRP A 89 6.24 -5.38 -13.60
CA TRP A 89 5.20 -6.32 -13.20
C TRP A 89 4.22 -5.69 -12.21
N VAL A 90 2.93 -5.93 -12.46
CA VAL A 90 1.83 -5.47 -11.62
C VAL A 90 1.08 -6.69 -11.08
N PRO A 91 1.01 -6.88 -9.75
CA PRO A 91 0.38 -8.06 -9.16
C PRO A 91 -1.14 -7.97 -9.30
N ALA A 92 -1.79 -9.12 -9.44
CA ALA A 92 -3.24 -9.23 -9.54
C ALA A 92 -3.76 -10.46 -8.78
N THR A 93 -4.90 -10.33 -8.12
CA THR A 93 -5.71 -11.52 -7.84
C THR A 93 -6.51 -11.85 -9.09
N VAL A 94 -6.62 -13.15 -9.38
CA VAL A 94 -7.28 -13.67 -10.58
C VAL A 94 -8.36 -14.65 -10.15
N ALA A 95 -9.52 -14.59 -10.81
CA ALA A 95 -10.58 -15.55 -10.56
C ALA A 95 -10.12 -16.99 -10.89
N GLY A 96 -10.42 -17.93 -10.01
CA GLY A 96 -10.19 -19.35 -10.26
C GLY A 96 -11.09 -19.89 -11.36
N SER A 97 -10.61 -20.92 -12.07
CA SER A 97 -11.42 -21.66 -13.05
C SER A 97 -12.43 -22.60 -12.40
N SER A 98 -12.40 -22.76 -11.08
CA SER A 98 -13.32 -23.56 -10.27
C SER A 98 -13.51 -22.89 -8.90
N ALA A 99 -14.37 -23.46 -8.04
CA ALA A 99 -14.52 -22.98 -6.66
C ALA A 99 -13.29 -23.28 -5.77
N LEU A 100 -12.39 -24.17 -6.21
CA LEU A 100 -11.25 -24.66 -5.43
C LEU A 100 -10.00 -24.73 -6.34
N PRO A 101 -9.17 -23.68 -6.38
CA PRO A 101 -9.27 -22.43 -5.63
C PRO A 101 -10.17 -21.40 -6.31
N ALA A 102 -10.95 -20.65 -5.52
CA ALA A 102 -11.76 -19.55 -6.03
C ALA A 102 -10.93 -18.33 -6.50
N VAL A 103 -9.73 -18.16 -5.94
CA VAL A 103 -8.83 -17.03 -6.24
C VAL A 103 -7.40 -17.55 -6.40
N LYS A 104 -6.74 -17.08 -7.46
CA LYS A 104 -5.34 -17.32 -7.79
C LYS A 104 -4.52 -16.04 -7.68
N GLY A 105 -3.21 -16.17 -7.53
CA GLY A 105 -2.26 -15.06 -7.64
C GLY A 105 -1.70 -14.96 -9.05
N GLY A 106 -1.68 -13.76 -9.62
CA GLY A 106 -1.13 -13.49 -10.94
C GLY A 106 -0.27 -12.22 -10.98
N ALA A 107 0.43 -12.03 -12.10
CA ALA A 107 1.22 -10.84 -12.37
C ALA A 107 1.03 -10.41 -13.84
N PHE A 108 0.67 -9.16 -14.06
CA PHE A 108 0.52 -8.53 -15.35
C PHE A 108 1.79 -7.77 -15.74
N SER A 109 2.31 -8.03 -16.94
CA SER A 109 3.46 -7.31 -17.48
C SER A 109 2.99 -6.11 -18.30
N THR A 110 3.38 -4.90 -17.89
CA THR A 110 3.04 -3.67 -18.64
C THR A 110 3.82 -3.54 -19.95
N SER A 111 4.90 -4.30 -20.12
CA SER A 111 5.71 -4.31 -21.34
C SER A 111 5.14 -5.24 -22.41
N SER A 112 4.67 -6.43 -22.03
CA SER A 112 4.16 -7.43 -22.98
C SER A 112 2.63 -7.47 -23.06
N GLY A 113 1.92 -6.91 -22.08
CA GLY A 113 0.47 -7.07 -21.96
C GLY A 113 0.02 -8.44 -21.47
N THR A 114 0.94 -9.29 -21.03
CA THR A 114 0.64 -10.67 -20.62
C THR A 114 0.31 -10.74 -19.13
N LEU A 115 -0.76 -11.45 -18.78
CA LEU A 115 -1.08 -11.85 -17.41
C LEU A 115 -0.62 -13.29 -17.17
N SER A 116 0.31 -13.46 -16.23
CA SER A 116 0.81 -14.76 -15.80
C SER A 116 0.10 -15.24 -14.54
N GLU A 117 -0.21 -16.54 -14.49
CA GLU A 117 -0.63 -17.21 -13.24
C GLU A 117 0.61 -17.57 -12.43
N VAL A 118 0.77 -16.95 -11.27
CA VAL A 118 1.99 -17.06 -10.43
C VAL A 118 1.77 -18.02 -9.27
N VAL A 119 0.61 -17.95 -8.63
CA VAL A 119 0.22 -18.83 -7.52
C VAL A 119 -1.11 -19.47 -7.90
N SER A 120 -1.05 -20.73 -8.35
CA SER A 120 -2.19 -21.45 -8.91
C SER A 120 -3.21 -21.91 -7.86
N ALA A 121 -2.79 -22.04 -6.60
CA ALA A 121 -3.63 -22.37 -5.45
C ALA A 121 -2.99 -21.93 -4.12
N PRO A 122 -3.80 -21.68 -3.07
CA PRO A 122 -3.30 -21.53 -1.71
C PRO A 122 -2.49 -22.75 -1.26
N LYS A 123 -1.50 -22.52 -0.41
CA LYS A 123 -0.71 -23.53 0.28
C LYS A 123 -1.43 -24.11 1.50
N GLY A 124 -2.35 -23.37 2.10
CA GLY A 124 -3.19 -23.85 3.19
C GLY A 124 -4.00 -25.09 2.80
N ALA A 125 -4.08 -26.06 3.72
CA ALA A 125 -4.74 -27.35 3.44
C ALA A 125 -6.29 -27.29 3.50
N ALA A 126 -6.86 -26.21 4.04
CA ALA A 126 -8.30 -26.09 4.21
C ALA A 126 -8.97 -25.64 2.90
N ALA A 127 -10.12 -26.24 2.56
CA ALA A 127 -10.91 -25.84 1.40
C ALA A 127 -11.47 -24.40 1.51
N THR A 128 -11.45 -23.83 2.71
CA THR A 128 -11.87 -22.44 3.02
C THR A 128 -10.74 -21.43 2.86
N THR A 129 -9.51 -21.87 2.56
CA THR A 129 -8.37 -20.97 2.34
C THR A 129 -8.44 -20.35 0.95
N VAL A 130 -8.25 -19.03 0.87
CA VAL A 130 -8.19 -18.27 -0.38
C VAL A 130 -6.96 -17.38 -0.42
N ILE A 131 -6.48 -17.04 -1.62
CA ILE A 131 -5.52 -15.95 -1.79
C ILE A 131 -6.25 -14.63 -1.59
N TYR A 132 -5.90 -13.92 -0.52
CA TYR A 132 -6.58 -12.73 -0.05
C TYR A 132 -5.98 -11.44 -0.62
N ASP A 133 -4.64 -11.35 -0.66
CA ASP A 133 -3.92 -10.19 -1.20
C ASP A 133 -2.60 -10.62 -1.85
N VAL A 134 -2.11 -9.82 -2.79
CA VAL A 134 -0.87 -10.06 -3.53
C VAL A 134 -0.08 -8.77 -3.70
N ALA A 135 1.24 -8.88 -3.70
CA ALA A 135 2.15 -7.80 -4.04
C ALA A 135 3.36 -8.35 -4.80
N CYS A 136 3.93 -7.57 -5.71
CA CYS A 136 5.20 -7.91 -6.34
C CYS A 136 6.02 -6.67 -6.66
N SER A 137 7.30 -6.92 -6.90
CA SER A 137 8.19 -6.09 -7.70
C SER A 137 8.65 -6.94 -8.90
N ASP A 138 9.65 -6.48 -9.64
CA ASP A 138 10.28 -7.29 -10.68
C ASP A 138 11.15 -8.45 -10.13
N SER A 139 11.38 -8.52 -8.82
CA SER A 139 12.31 -9.48 -8.19
C SER A 139 11.72 -10.34 -7.07
N VAL A 140 10.54 -9.99 -6.54
CA VAL A 140 9.89 -10.74 -5.44
C VAL A 140 8.37 -10.72 -5.61
N TYR A 141 7.73 -11.83 -5.25
CA TYR A 141 6.27 -11.95 -5.21
C TYR A 141 5.85 -12.44 -3.84
N ALA A 142 4.86 -11.77 -3.25
CA ALA A 142 4.31 -12.06 -1.94
C ALA A 142 2.79 -12.17 -1.99
N TRP A 143 2.23 -13.03 -1.16
CA TRP A 143 0.78 -13.17 -1.06
C TRP A 143 0.33 -13.56 0.35
N VAL A 144 -0.87 -13.11 0.69
CA VAL A 144 -1.56 -13.46 1.92
C VAL A 144 -2.61 -14.51 1.59
N GLU A 145 -2.62 -15.59 2.36
CA GLU A 145 -3.70 -16.57 2.37
C GLU A 145 -4.57 -16.35 3.61
N LEU A 146 -5.88 -16.44 3.44
CA LEU A 146 -6.87 -16.30 4.52
C LEU A 146 -7.79 -17.51 4.53
N ASP A 147 -7.94 -18.15 5.68
CA ASP A 147 -9.02 -19.09 5.93
C ASP A 147 -10.30 -18.32 6.24
N MET A 148 -11.30 -18.42 5.36
CA MET A 148 -12.54 -17.68 5.48
C MET A 148 -13.42 -18.12 6.66
N SER A 149 -13.17 -19.30 7.23
CA SER A 149 -13.90 -19.84 8.38
C SER A 149 -13.25 -19.43 9.70
N SER A 150 -11.95 -19.69 9.86
CA SER A 150 -11.24 -19.39 11.11
C SER A 150 -10.74 -17.94 11.20
N ARG A 151 -10.64 -17.27 10.05
CA ARG A 151 -9.95 -15.97 9.86
C ARG A 151 -8.46 -16.01 10.20
N SER A 152 -7.87 -17.18 10.31
CA SER A 152 -6.41 -17.33 10.34
C SER A 152 -5.82 -16.99 8.97
N TRP A 153 -4.66 -16.35 8.97
CA TRP A 153 -3.98 -15.97 7.74
C TRP A 153 -2.49 -16.23 7.81
N GLN A 154 -1.89 -16.41 6.63
CA GLN A 154 -0.47 -16.70 6.44
C GLN A 154 0.07 -15.81 5.34
N LEU A 155 1.30 -15.34 5.51
CA LEU A 155 2.02 -14.57 4.49
C LEU A 155 3.14 -15.42 3.92
N TYR A 156 3.21 -15.50 2.60
CA TYR A 156 4.28 -16.17 1.87
C TYR A 156 4.98 -15.22 0.91
N ALA A 157 6.23 -15.52 0.59
CA ALA A 157 6.96 -14.86 -0.48
C ALA A 157 7.97 -15.78 -1.14
N ALA A 158 8.32 -15.49 -2.39
CA ALA A 158 9.42 -16.14 -3.10
C ALA A 158 10.10 -15.15 -4.06
N LYS A 159 11.28 -15.55 -4.56
CA LYS A 159 11.87 -14.87 -5.71
C LYS A 159 10.90 -14.90 -6.87
N PHE A 160 10.89 -13.84 -7.64
CA PHE A 160 10.02 -13.69 -8.80
C PHE A 160 10.80 -13.07 -9.94
N SER A 161 10.57 -13.57 -11.14
CA SER A 161 11.15 -13.05 -12.37
C SER A 161 10.32 -13.56 -13.54
N ASP A 162 10.15 -12.72 -14.57
CA ASP A 162 9.53 -13.11 -15.83
C ASP A 162 8.13 -13.77 -15.67
N GLY A 163 7.34 -13.30 -14.70
CA GLY A 163 5.98 -13.78 -14.49
C GLY A 163 5.89 -15.13 -13.78
N ALA A 164 6.98 -15.61 -13.17
CA ALA A 164 7.02 -16.88 -12.44
C ALA A 164 7.80 -16.78 -11.13
N LEU A 165 7.44 -17.65 -10.17
CA LEU A 165 8.24 -17.84 -8.97
C LEU A 165 9.51 -18.62 -9.29
N SER A 166 10.61 -18.30 -8.62
CA SER A 166 11.82 -19.12 -8.62
C SER A 166 12.14 -19.65 -7.22
N GLY A 167 12.34 -20.96 -7.12
CA GLY A 167 12.56 -21.66 -5.85
C GLY A 167 11.28 -21.84 -5.02
N ASP A 168 11.46 -22.42 -3.84
CA ASP A 168 10.33 -22.71 -2.94
C ASP A 168 9.88 -21.46 -2.17
N PRO A 169 8.57 -21.17 -2.12
CA PRO A 169 8.09 -20.05 -1.34
C PRO A 169 8.23 -20.26 0.16
N GLN A 170 8.72 -19.23 0.85
CA GLN A 170 8.90 -19.17 2.29
C GLN A 170 7.66 -18.62 2.97
N LYS A 171 7.24 -19.22 4.09
CA LYS A 171 6.25 -18.62 4.99
C LYS A 171 6.93 -17.54 5.83
N LEU A 172 6.51 -16.30 5.68
CA LEU A 172 7.06 -15.15 6.40
C LEU A 172 6.33 -14.89 7.72
N TRP A 173 5.03 -15.19 7.77
CA TRP A 173 4.19 -14.91 8.94
C TRP A 173 2.98 -15.84 9.00
N ASP A 174 2.42 -16.02 10.19
CA ASP A 174 1.07 -16.53 10.42
C ASP A 174 0.43 -15.85 11.64
N ALA A 175 -0.89 -15.66 11.58
CA ALA A 175 -1.68 -15.14 12.68
C ALA A 175 -3.13 -15.65 12.61
N ASP A 176 -3.87 -15.48 13.69
CA ASP A 176 -5.29 -15.84 13.79
C ASP A 176 -6.19 -14.60 13.67
N SER A 177 -7.47 -14.76 14.01
CA SER A 177 -8.49 -13.72 13.96
C SER A 177 -8.21 -12.52 14.88
N ASP A 178 -7.25 -12.60 15.80
CA ASP A 178 -6.89 -11.45 16.66
C ASP A 178 -6.09 -10.39 15.91
N TYR A 179 -5.61 -10.68 14.69
CA TYR A 179 -4.90 -9.74 13.82
C TYR A 179 -5.54 -9.72 12.42
N ASP A 180 -5.68 -8.53 11.83
CA ASP A 180 -6.21 -8.45 10.47
C ASP A 180 -5.19 -9.00 9.46
N PRO A 181 -5.64 -9.58 8.33
CA PRO A 181 -4.75 -9.98 7.23
C PRO A 181 -3.82 -8.83 6.84
N ALA A 182 -2.52 -9.12 6.76
CA ALA A 182 -1.52 -8.08 6.66
C ALA A 182 -1.61 -7.29 5.34
N PRO A 183 -1.68 -5.94 5.39
CA PRO A 183 -1.36 -5.12 4.24
C PRO A 183 0.11 -5.31 3.87
N ILE A 184 0.37 -5.58 2.59
CA ILE A 184 1.71 -5.89 2.06
C ILE A 184 2.12 -4.94 0.93
N ALA A 185 3.43 -4.74 0.77
CA ALA A 185 4.02 -4.10 -0.41
C ALA A 185 5.39 -4.73 -0.71
N CYS A 186 5.85 -4.60 -1.95
CA CYS A 186 7.15 -5.12 -2.40
C CYS A 186 7.98 -4.00 -3.01
N THR A 187 9.28 -4.00 -2.74
CA THR A 187 10.23 -3.08 -3.37
C THR A 187 11.58 -3.76 -3.58
N GLY A 188 12.12 -3.71 -4.80
CA GLY A 188 13.28 -4.49 -5.20
C GLY A 188 13.14 -5.96 -4.76
N SER A 189 14.10 -6.50 -4.03
CA SER A 189 14.05 -7.89 -3.53
C SER A 189 13.35 -8.03 -2.16
N LYS A 190 12.60 -7.03 -1.70
CA LYS A 190 12.09 -6.93 -0.33
C LYS A 190 10.56 -6.96 -0.27
N VAL A 191 10.06 -7.55 0.82
CA VAL A 191 8.64 -7.57 1.19
C VAL A 191 8.49 -6.82 2.51
N VAL A 192 7.54 -5.88 2.57
CA VAL A 192 7.13 -5.18 3.79
C VAL A 192 5.68 -5.49 4.10
N TRP A 193 5.37 -5.64 5.39
CA TRP A 193 4.00 -5.88 5.83
C TRP A 193 3.73 -5.33 7.22
N GLN A 194 2.46 -5.02 7.47
CA GLN A 194 1.99 -4.53 8.75
C GLN A 194 1.21 -5.64 9.48
N VAL A 195 1.57 -5.90 10.74
CA VAL A 195 0.80 -6.73 11.66
C VAL A 195 0.04 -5.79 12.59
N MET A 196 -1.29 -5.81 12.48
CA MET A 196 -2.18 -4.93 13.24
C MET A 196 -3.24 -5.75 13.97
N PRO A 197 -3.46 -5.50 15.28
CA PRO A 197 -4.53 -6.18 16.01
C PRO A 197 -5.89 -5.84 15.42
N SER A 198 -6.72 -6.86 15.17
CA SER A 198 -8.06 -6.70 14.62
C SER A 198 -8.93 -5.86 15.55
N LEU A 199 -9.77 -4.99 14.97
CA LEU A 199 -10.71 -4.16 15.74
C LEU A 199 -11.76 -5.00 16.51
N SER A 200 -12.01 -6.23 16.06
CA SER A 200 -12.90 -7.19 16.71
C SER A 200 -12.17 -8.28 17.50
N GLY A 201 -10.83 -8.23 17.57
CA GLY A 201 -10.00 -9.23 18.23
C GLY A 201 -9.82 -8.98 19.73
N LYS A 202 -9.18 -9.92 20.42
CA LYS A 202 -8.81 -9.80 21.84
C LYS A 202 -7.54 -8.98 22.08
N LYS A 203 -6.80 -8.68 21.00
CA LYS A 203 -5.50 -7.99 21.03
C LYS A 203 -5.59 -6.50 20.68
N THR A 204 -6.79 -5.92 20.65
CA THR A 204 -7.06 -4.53 20.21
C THR A 204 -6.20 -3.45 20.89
N SER A 205 -5.69 -3.69 22.10
CA SER A 205 -4.83 -2.77 22.85
C SER A 205 -3.33 -2.91 22.57
N GLU A 206 -2.90 -3.91 21.80
CA GLU A 206 -1.48 -4.13 21.48
C GLU A 206 -0.97 -3.11 20.44
N SER A 207 0.34 -2.84 20.49
CA SER A 207 1.02 -2.11 19.43
C SER A 207 0.95 -2.86 18.10
N SER A 208 0.96 -2.12 17.00
CA SER A 208 1.18 -2.68 15.66
C SER A 208 2.66 -2.63 15.29
N ALA A 209 3.07 -3.45 14.34
CA ALA A 209 4.45 -3.45 13.86
C ALA A 209 4.52 -3.64 12.34
N CYS A 210 5.45 -2.93 11.71
CA CYS A 210 5.88 -3.19 10.34
C CYS A 210 7.10 -4.11 10.38
N TYR A 211 7.09 -5.09 9.48
CA TYR A 211 8.18 -6.04 9.28
C TYR A 211 8.73 -5.91 7.87
N LEU A 212 9.98 -6.35 7.71
CA LEU A 212 10.71 -6.39 6.47
C LEU A 212 11.36 -7.76 6.32
N TRP A 213 11.29 -8.33 5.13
CA TRP A 213 12.05 -9.50 4.73
C TRP A 213 12.72 -9.23 3.39
N SER A 214 13.98 -9.62 3.24
CA SER A 214 14.65 -9.62 1.93
C SER A 214 14.74 -11.04 1.42
N THR A 215 14.61 -11.19 0.11
CA THR A 215 14.84 -12.45 -0.58
C THR A 215 16.15 -13.11 -0.14
N GLY A 216 16.06 -14.34 0.36
CA GLY A 216 17.21 -15.13 0.85
C GLY A 216 17.51 -14.94 2.34
N ASP A 217 16.88 -13.97 3.02
CA ASP A 217 16.93 -13.87 4.47
C ASP A 217 16.20 -15.07 5.09
N LYS A 218 16.76 -15.65 6.14
CA LYS A 218 16.09 -16.73 6.88
C LYS A 218 14.89 -16.21 7.67
N ASP A 219 15.06 -15.08 8.33
CA ASP A 219 14.10 -14.53 9.27
C ASP A 219 13.73 -13.09 8.87
N ALA A 220 12.48 -12.72 9.14
CA ALA A 220 12.01 -11.36 9.02
C ALA A 220 12.53 -10.48 10.16
N ARG A 221 12.58 -9.17 9.95
CA ARG A 221 12.94 -8.19 10.99
C ARG A 221 11.77 -7.23 11.24
N LYS A 222 11.52 -6.92 12.51
CA LYS A 222 10.64 -5.79 12.88
C LYS A 222 11.41 -4.49 12.62
N VAL A 223 10.84 -3.58 11.84
CA VAL A 223 11.50 -2.33 11.41
C VAL A 223 10.87 -1.08 12.03
N VAL A 224 9.55 -1.05 12.18
CA VAL A 224 8.83 0.11 12.72
C VAL A 224 7.74 -0.38 13.67
N GLU A 225 7.64 0.24 14.84
CA GLU A 225 6.52 0.03 15.78
C GLU A 225 5.56 1.22 15.73
N SER A 226 4.28 0.93 15.87
CA SER A 226 3.23 1.93 16.02
C SER A 226 2.46 1.66 17.32
N PRO A 227 2.37 2.62 18.27
CA PRO A 227 1.57 2.51 19.49
C PRO A 227 0.07 2.60 19.16
N GLY A 228 -0.46 1.51 18.61
CA GLY A 228 -1.77 1.36 17.98
C GLY A 228 -1.65 1.14 16.47
N ARG A 229 -2.79 1.11 15.77
CA ARG A 229 -2.83 0.76 14.34
C ARG A 229 -2.15 1.79 13.45
N PHE A 230 -1.52 1.34 12.36
CA PHE A 230 -1.14 2.20 11.25
C PHE A 230 -2.41 2.79 10.61
N ALA A 231 -2.32 4.02 10.11
CA ALA A 231 -3.48 4.64 9.46
C ALA A 231 -3.74 4.09 8.05
N THR A 232 -2.67 3.80 7.31
CA THR A 232 -2.69 3.41 5.89
C THR A 232 -1.83 2.16 5.65
N ARG A 233 -2.14 1.44 4.57
CA ARG A 233 -1.28 0.34 4.06
C ARG A 233 0.11 0.86 3.70
N PRO A 234 1.17 0.03 3.73
CA PRO A 234 2.48 0.46 3.24
C PRO A 234 2.37 0.80 1.76
N THR A 235 3.04 1.88 1.35
CA THR A 235 3.22 2.24 -0.06
C THR A 235 4.70 2.34 -0.37
N VAL A 236 5.04 2.10 -1.64
CA VAL A 236 6.43 2.15 -2.12
C VAL A 236 6.52 3.25 -3.16
N SER A 237 7.57 4.05 -3.08
CA SER A 237 7.80 5.16 -4.00
C SER A 237 9.29 5.50 -4.10
N ALA A 238 9.84 5.42 -5.32
CA ALA A 238 11.24 5.76 -5.62
C ALA A 238 12.26 5.19 -4.61
N GLY A 239 12.16 3.89 -4.29
CA GLY A 239 13.06 3.22 -3.34
C GLY A 239 12.83 3.57 -1.87
N ASN A 240 11.70 4.21 -1.54
CA ASN A 240 11.26 4.46 -0.17
C ASN A 240 10.02 3.64 0.16
N VAL A 241 9.89 3.24 1.43
CA VAL A 241 8.67 2.68 2.01
C VAL A 241 8.00 3.78 2.84
N ILE A 242 6.75 4.10 2.50
CA ILE A 242 5.96 5.11 3.20
C ILE A 242 5.00 4.38 4.14
N LEU A 243 5.05 4.77 5.42
CA LEU A 243 4.18 4.25 6.47
C LEU A 243 3.46 5.41 7.17
N SER A 244 2.37 5.12 7.87
CA SER A 244 1.68 6.10 8.71
C SER A 244 1.43 5.55 10.12
N PRO A 245 2.50 5.30 10.91
CA PRO A 245 2.39 4.87 12.31
C PRO A 245 1.75 5.97 13.18
N ARG A 246 1.27 5.56 14.35
CA ARG A 246 1.05 6.50 15.45
C ARG A 246 2.38 7.00 15.99
N VAL A 247 2.42 8.27 16.36
CA VAL A 247 3.61 8.94 16.90
C VAL A 247 3.24 9.77 18.12
N ARG A 248 4.24 10.32 18.83
CA ARG A 248 4.04 11.18 20.02
C ARG A 248 3.19 10.49 21.09
N ALA A 249 3.58 9.25 21.41
CA ALA A 249 2.88 8.43 22.40
C ALA A 249 2.78 9.16 23.75
N GLY A 250 1.57 9.20 24.31
CA GLY A 250 1.30 9.90 25.58
C GLY A 250 0.86 11.35 25.43
N GLU A 251 0.93 11.95 24.24
CA GLU A 251 0.52 13.34 23.98
C GLU A 251 -0.83 13.45 23.24
N GLY A 252 -1.39 12.33 22.81
CA GLY A 252 -2.62 12.26 22.03
C GLY A 252 -2.53 11.22 20.91
N THR A 253 -3.46 11.28 19.96
CA THR A 253 -3.40 10.46 18.74
C THR A 253 -2.85 11.31 17.61
N PHE A 254 -1.60 11.05 17.21
CA PHE A 254 -0.96 11.67 16.06
C PHE A 254 -0.53 10.59 15.09
N TYR A 255 -0.64 10.85 13.79
CA TYR A 255 -0.10 9.99 12.75
C TYR A 255 1.07 10.70 12.05
N GLY A 256 2.20 10.02 11.94
CA GLY A 256 3.38 10.49 11.22
C GLY A 256 3.49 9.78 9.88
N VAL A 257 3.13 10.44 8.78
CA VAL A 257 3.42 9.91 7.44
C VAL A 257 4.93 9.96 7.24
N THR A 258 5.58 8.80 7.22
CA THR A 258 7.03 8.70 7.30
C THR A 258 7.57 7.92 6.10
N ALA A 259 8.59 8.47 5.44
CA ALA A 259 9.31 7.79 4.38
C ALA A 259 10.60 7.19 4.94
N TYR A 260 10.80 5.89 4.72
CA TYR A 260 12.00 5.15 5.10
C TYR A 260 12.73 4.67 3.86
N SER A 261 14.06 4.77 3.85
CA SER A 261 14.85 4.26 2.73
C SER A 261 14.77 2.73 2.66
N ALA A 262 14.40 2.16 1.51
CA ALA A 262 14.41 0.71 1.35
C ALA A 262 15.84 0.15 1.20
N SER A 263 16.80 0.99 0.76
CA SER A 263 18.16 0.55 0.42
C SER A 263 18.97 0.10 1.63
N ASP A 264 18.68 0.64 2.81
CA ASP A 264 19.35 0.32 4.07
C ASP A 264 18.46 -0.50 5.02
N ASN A 265 17.46 -1.19 4.46
CA ASN A 265 16.48 -1.98 5.22
C ASN A 265 15.65 -1.13 6.20
N MET A 266 15.29 0.08 5.78
CA MET A 266 14.45 1.01 6.53
C MET A 266 15.11 1.55 7.80
N SER A 267 16.45 1.59 7.85
CA SER A 267 17.16 2.22 8.97
C SER A 267 17.16 3.74 8.91
N THR A 268 17.12 4.34 7.71
CA THR A 268 17.07 5.79 7.56
C THR A 268 15.63 6.25 7.38
N GLN A 269 15.15 7.07 8.32
CA GLN A 269 13.99 7.93 8.12
C GLN A 269 14.39 9.10 7.19
N VAL A 270 13.89 9.08 5.97
CA VAL A 270 14.20 10.09 4.94
C VAL A 270 13.43 11.38 5.18
N ASP A 271 12.15 11.27 5.54
CA ASP A 271 11.28 12.42 5.81
C ASP A 271 10.08 12.01 6.68
N GLN A 272 9.43 12.96 7.35
CA GLN A 272 8.21 12.72 8.13
C GLN A 272 7.27 13.93 8.13
N LEU A 273 6.00 13.69 7.87
CA LEU A 273 4.91 14.65 8.01
C LEU A 273 4.00 14.19 9.16
N VAL A 274 4.09 14.84 10.32
CA VAL A 274 3.18 14.58 11.44
C VAL A 274 1.91 15.41 11.26
N LEU A 275 0.77 14.73 11.14
CA LEU A 275 -0.52 15.39 10.98
C LEU A 275 -1.03 15.98 12.29
N PRO A 276 -1.98 16.94 12.23
CA PRO A 276 -2.63 17.48 13.42
C PRO A 276 -3.27 16.38 14.29
N ALA A 277 -3.45 16.69 15.58
CA ALA A 277 -4.02 15.75 16.54
C ALA A 277 -5.39 15.22 16.08
N GLY A 278 -5.57 13.89 16.13
CA GLY A 278 -6.81 13.22 15.75
C GLY A 278 -7.04 13.05 14.26
N VAL A 279 -6.26 13.72 13.40
CA VAL A 279 -6.38 13.59 11.95
C VAL A 279 -5.75 12.29 11.49
N LYS A 280 -6.56 11.40 10.90
CA LYS A 280 -6.10 10.14 10.33
C LYS A 280 -6.01 10.26 8.80
N PRO A 281 -4.85 9.94 8.19
CA PRO A 281 -4.75 9.91 6.73
C PRO A 281 -5.53 8.73 6.17
N PHE A 282 -6.25 8.97 5.08
CA PHE A 282 -6.97 7.95 4.31
C PHE A 282 -6.06 7.26 3.29
N ARG A 283 -5.19 8.04 2.63
CA ARG A 283 -4.11 7.57 1.75
C ARG A 283 -2.88 8.42 1.97
N ALA A 284 -1.71 7.80 1.82
CA ALA A 284 -0.44 8.51 1.95
C ALA A 284 0.62 7.84 1.06
N THR A 285 1.37 8.66 0.34
CA THR A 285 2.53 8.26 -0.45
C THR A 285 3.47 9.45 -0.61
N ARG A 286 4.50 9.29 -1.44
CA ARG A 286 5.45 10.33 -1.80
C ARG A 286 5.60 10.38 -3.32
N VAL A 287 5.78 11.55 -3.90
CA VAL A 287 6.17 11.75 -5.31
C VAL A 287 7.30 12.77 -5.31
N GLY A 288 8.47 12.40 -5.85
CA GLY A 288 9.70 13.14 -5.64
C GLY A 288 10.00 13.36 -4.15
N ASP A 289 10.17 14.62 -3.77
CA ASP A 289 10.44 15.01 -2.39
C ASP A 289 9.18 15.28 -1.55
N LYS A 290 7.98 15.38 -2.17
CA LYS A 290 6.73 15.78 -1.51
C LYS A 290 5.90 14.59 -1.06
N PHE A 291 5.31 14.71 0.13
CA PHE A 291 4.24 13.81 0.55
C PHE A 291 2.95 14.17 -0.17
N VAL A 292 2.21 13.14 -0.56
CA VAL A 292 0.84 13.26 -1.05
C VAL A 292 -0.08 12.52 -0.09
N VAL A 293 -0.90 13.28 0.64
CA VAL A 293 -1.74 12.77 1.73
C VAL A 293 -3.19 13.14 1.47
N SER A 294 -4.07 12.15 1.55
CA SER A 294 -5.51 12.34 1.44
C SER A 294 -6.17 12.23 2.80
N ILE A 295 -7.10 13.13 3.09
CA ILE A 295 -7.94 13.14 4.28
C ILE A 295 -9.40 13.00 3.83
N GLU A 296 -10.09 11.99 4.35
CA GLU A 296 -11.47 11.65 3.94
C GLU A 296 -12.55 12.37 4.75
N ALA A 297 -12.18 13.10 5.80
CA ALA A 297 -13.12 13.76 6.70
C ALA A 297 -12.66 15.19 7.05
N SER A 298 -13.61 16.07 7.33
CA SER A 298 -13.35 17.39 7.90
C SER A 298 -13.50 17.34 9.42
N TYR A 299 -12.47 17.80 10.13
CA TYR A 299 -12.42 17.89 11.59
C TYR A 299 -12.50 19.35 12.03
N SER A 300 -13.07 19.59 13.22
CA SER A 300 -13.30 20.94 13.75
C SER A 300 -12.02 21.68 14.19
N SER A 301 -10.89 20.99 14.27
CA SER A 301 -9.59 21.52 14.69
C SER A 301 -8.46 20.90 13.87
N GLY A 302 -7.32 21.59 13.75
CA GLY A 302 -6.14 21.10 13.04
C GLY A 302 -5.76 21.85 11.75
N GLY A 303 -6.43 22.96 11.44
CA GLY A 303 -6.07 23.82 10.30
C GLY A 303 -6.30 23.16 8.95
N LEU A 304 -5.44 23.45 7.99
CA LEU A 304 -5.58 22.99 6.61
C LEU A 304 -5.67 21.47 6.49
N LEU A 305 -4.75 20.74 7.12
CA LEU A 305 -4.63 19.28 7.03
C LEU A 305 -5.74 18.53 7.78
N SER A 306 -6.66 19.25 8.43
CA SER A 306 -7.83 18.66 9.07
C SER A 306 -9.10 18.73 8.22
N GLN A 307 -9.01 19.28 7.01
CA GLN A 307 -10.14 19.33 6.07
C GLN A 307 -10.10 18.16 5.09
N MET A 308 -11.26 17.79 4.54
CA MET A 308 -11.31 16.81 3.45
C MET A 308 -10.55 17.34 2.23
N GLY A 309 -9.76 16.47 1.61
CA GLY A 309 -9.04 16.76 0.37
C GLY A 309 -7.79 15.92 0.18
N THR A 310 -7.07 16.18 -0.91
CA THR A 310 -5.72 15.65 -1.12
C THR A 310 -4.71 16.80 -1.10
N TYR A 311 -3.66 16.63 -0.32
CA TYR A 311 -2.63 17.63 -0.06
C TYR A 311 -1.30 17.12 -0.58
N VAL A 312 -0.61 17.96 -1.34
CA VAL A 312 0.74 17.70 -1.83
C VAL A 312 1.65 18.76 -1.25
N GLY A 313 2.68 18.35 -0.52
CA GLY A 313 3.60 19.30 0.10
C GLY A 313 4.71 18.65 0.89
N THR A 314 5.45 19.49 1.61
CA THR A 314 6.52 19.06 2.51
C THR A 314 6.21 19.49 3.94
N ARG A 315 7.07 19.09 4.87
CA ARG A 315 6.99 19.58 6.26
C ARG A 315 7.18 21.10 6.41
N SER A 316 7.68 21.82 5.40
CA SER A 316 7.81 23.29 5.44
C SER A 316 6.45 24.00 5.49
N GLY A 317 5.35 23.33 5.15
CA GLY A 317 4.02 23.92 5.09
C GLY A 317 3.59 24.40 3.70
N ASP A 318 4.44 24.27 2.68
CA ASP A 318 4.11 24.61 1.30
C ASP A 318 3.24 23.52 0.67
N PHE A 319 1.92 23.65 0.84
CA PHE A 319 0.94 22.71 0.31
C PHE A 319 0.15 23.27 -0.88
N ILE A 320 -0.07 22.41 -1.86
CA ILE A 320 -1.21 22.55 -2.79
C ILE A 320 -2.31 21.59 -2.35
N LYS A 321 -3.56 21.97 -2.59
CA LYS A 321 -4.74 21.17 -2.21
C LYS A 321 -5.64 20.92 -3.41
N VAL A 322 -6.15 19.69 -3.48
CA VAL A 322 -7.32 19.34 -4.29
C VAL A 322 -8.52 19.12 -3.37
N ASP A 323 -9.47 20.04 -3.44
CA ASP A 323 -10.71 20.07 -2.65
C ASP A 323 -11.79 19.11 -3.19
N ARG A 324 -11.41 17.85 -3.39
CA ARG A 324 -12.32 16.80 -3.81
C ARG A 324 -12.23 15.61 -2.88
N GLU A 325 -13.33 14.88 -2.77
CA GLU A 325 -13.36 13.65 -1.99
C GLU A 325 -12.30 12.67 -2.54
N PRO A 326 -11.30 12.29 -1.71
CA PRO A 326 -10.27 11.37 -2.14
C PRO A 326 -10.82 9.95 -2.19
N SER A 327 -10.26 9.12 -3.08
CA SER A 327 -10.73 7.73 -3.26
C SER A 327 -9.60 6.70 -3.25
N GLU A 328 -8.50 6.95 -3.97
CA GLU A 328 -7.36 6.03 -4.02
C GLU A 328 -6.02 6.71 -3.83
N CYS A 329 -4.97 5.89 -3.60
CA CYS A 329 -3.61 6.40 -3.46
C CYS A 329 -3.20 7.19 -4.72
N PRO A 330 -2.73 8.43 -4.57
CA PRO A 330 -2.20 9.20 -5.69
C PRO A 330 -0.92 8.61 -6.27
N ALA A 331 -0.60 8.99 -7.49
CA ALA A 331 0.67 8.69 -8.14
C ALA A 331 1.14 9.90 -8.94
N GLY A 332 2.36 9.86 -9.46
CA GLY A 332 2.84 10.96 -10.29
C GLY A 332 4.34 10.95 -10.48
N THR A 333 4.85 12.00 -11.10
CA THR A 333 6.28 12.22 -11.25
C THR A 333 6.55 13.72 -11.41
N ASP A 334 7.66 14.18 -10.87
CA ASP A 334 8.24 15.49 -11.18
C ASP A 334 7.27 16.70 -11.16
N GLY A 335 6.45 16.81 -10.12
CA GLY A 335 5.49 17.92 -9.99
C GLY A 335 4.17 17.73 -10.71
N LEU A 336 3.98 16.59 -11.40
CA LEU A 336 2.72 16.10 -11.92
C LEU A 336 2.10 15.08 -10.95
N TYR A 337 0.82 15.25 -10.61
CA TYR A 337 0.11 14.40 -9.66
C TYR A 337 -1.21 13.91 -10.23
N LEU A 338 -1.48 12.61 -10.13
CA LEU A 338 -2.73 11.97 -10.50
C LEU A 338 -3.52 11.66 -9.24
N ILE A 339 -4.61 12.40 -9.05
CA ILE A 339 -5.44 12.35 -7.85
C ILE A 339 -6.81 11.83 -8.26
N LYS A 340 -7.15 10.61 -7.83
CA LYS A 340 -8.44 10.01 -8.16
C LYS A 340 -9.58 10.74 -7.45
N SER A 341 -10.53 11.24 -8.23
CA SER A 341 -11.79 11.82 -7.76
C SER A 341 -12.95 11.15 -8.48
N ARG A 342 -13.75 10.39 -7.72
CA ARG A 342 -14.88 9.59 -8.24
C ARG A 342 -14.45 8.70 -9.41
N SER A 343 -15.04 8.88 -10.59
CA SER A 343 -14.81 8.07 -11.78
C SER A 343 -13.70 8.59 -12.70
N SER A 344 -12.88 9.55 -12.25
CA SER A 344 -11.79 10.12 -13.05
C SER A 344 -10.57 10.46 -12.19
N TYR A 345 -9.47 10.82 -12.84
CA TYR A 345 -8.30 11.39 -12.18
C TYR A 345 -8.17 12.86 -12.55
N MET A 346 -7.97 13.69 -11.54
CA MET A 346 -7.42 15.02 -11.74
C MET A 346 -5.93 14.89 -11.93
N VAL A 347 -5.40 15.44 -13.03
CA VAL A 347 -3.96 15.49 -13.28
C VAL A 347 -3.52 16.92 -12.99
N VAL A 348 -2.65 17.10 -12.00
CA VAL A 348 -2.22 18.41 -11.50
C VAL A 348 -0.75 18.61 -11.83
N ASP A 349 -0.43 19.59 -12.66
CA ASP A 349 0.93 20.03 -12.95
C ASP A 349 1.24 21.27 -12.12
N SER A 350 1.90 21.05 -10.99
CA SER A 350 2.25 22.10 -10.04
C SER A 350 3.33 23.06 -10.53
N LYS A 351 4.11 22.67 -11.53
CA LYS A 351 5.22 23.49 -12.06
C LYS A 351 4.73 24.51 -13.07
N ASN A 352 3.82 24.08 -13.94
CA ASN A 352 3.24 24.94 -14.97
C ASN A 352 1.90 25.55 -14.56
N GLN A 353 1.41 25.25 -13.34
CA GLN A 353 0.11 25.69 -12.85
C GLN A 353 -1.01 25.30 -13.82
N LYS A 354 -1.00 24.04 -14.23
CA LYS A 354 -2.02 23.47 -15.13
C LYS A 354 -2.71 22.30 -14.47
N TYR A 355 -3.93 22.02 -14.87
CA TYR A 355 -4.60 20.79 -14.50
C TYR A 355 -5.46 20.26 -15.64
N SER A 356 -5.68 18.95 -15.65
CA SER A 356 -6.52 18.26 -16.63
C SER A 356 -7.32 17.15 -15.98
N SER A 357 -8.11 16.43 -16.77
CA SER A 357 -8.85 15.26 -16.34
C SER A 357 -8.51 14.05 -17.18
N LEU A 358 -8.01 13.00 -16.54
CA LEU A 358 -7.91 11.67 -17.14
C LEU A 358 -9.22 10.92 -16.88
N LEU A 359 -10.04 10.82 -17.93
CA LEU A 359 -11.32 10.12 -17.90
C LEU A 359 -11.12 8.61 -17.91
N SER A 360 -11.98 7.88 -17.19
CA SER A 360 -12.02 6.40 -17.26
C SER A 360 -12.41 5.92 -18.65
N ILE A 361 -12.02 4.69 -18.99
CA ILE A 361 -12.51 4.03 -20.20
C ILE A 361 -14.04 3.97 -20.22
N ASP A 362 -14.60 4.07 -21.42
CA ASP A 362 -16.02 3.90 -21.66
C ASP A 362 -16.53 2.55 -21.12
N ARG A 363 -17.79 2.53 -20.66
CA ARG A 363 -18.46 1.37 -20.05
C ARG A 363 -17.76 0.76 -18.82
N SER A 364 -16.81 1.49 -18.21
CA SER A 364 -16.32 1.13 -16.88
C SER A 364 -17.46 1.10 -15.86
N VAL A 365 -17.39 0.17 -14.91
CA VAL A 365 -18.33 0.12 -13.78
C VAL A 365 -18.19 1.35 -12.88
N ASP A 366 -19.20 1.61 -12.05
CA ASP A 366 -19.52 2.86 -11.35
C ASP A 366 -18.36 3.81 -10.98
N TYR A 367 -17.35 3.33 -10.24
CA TYR A 367 -16.25 4.17 -9.76
C TYR A 367 -15.12 4.36 -10.78
N GLY A 368 -15.33 3.95 -12.03
CA GLY A 368 -14.36 4.06 -13.11
C GLY A 368 -13.11 3.23 -12.86
N GLU A 369 -11.97 3.79 -13.20
CA GLU A 369 -10.67 3.13 -13.11
C GLU A 369 -9.98 3.29 -11.77
N TYR A 370 -9.36 2.21 -11.31
CA TYR A 370 -8.54 2.14 -10.10
C TYR A 370 -7.05 2.13 -10.46
N PRO A 371 -6.18 2.66 -9.60
CA PRO A 371 -4.77 2.74 -9.91
C PRO A 371 -4.06 1.41 -9.62
N ALA A 372 -3.22 1.00 -10.55
CA ALA A 372 -2.26 -0.09 -10.37
C ALA A 372 -0.83 0.43 -10.15
N ARG A 373 -0.69 1.74 -9.87
CA ARG A 373 0.51 2.44 -9.42
C ARG A 373 0.16 3.37 -8.27
N CYS A 374 1.12 3.68 -7.40
CA CYS A 374 0.96 4.60 -6.27
C CYS A 374 2.33 5.18 -5.97
N GLY A 375 2.40 6.46 -5.61
CA GLY A 375 3.67 7.17 -5.47
C GLY A 375 4.34 7.50 -6.80
N ASP A 376 5.68 7.56 -6.79
CA ASP A 376 6.48 8.00 -7.92
C ASP A 376 6.47 6.96 -9.05
N CYS A 377 6.02 7.36 -10.23
CA CYS A 377 6.04 6.55 -11.44
C CYS A 377 6.00 7.44 -12.69
N ASP A 378 6.72 7.05 -13.74
CA ASP A 378 6.67 7.68 -15.06
C ASP A 378 5.62 7.03 -15.98
N LEU A 379 5.29 5.76 -15.76
CA LEU A 379 4.23 5.02 -16.42
C LEU A 379 3.10 4.73 -15.43
N PHE A 380 2.06 5.57 -15.46
CA PHE A 380 0.87 5.39 -14.63
C PHE A 380 -0.04 4.31 -15.23
N VAL A 381 -0.45 3.34 -14.41
CA VAL A 381 -1.29 2.22 -14.85
C VAL A 381 -2.59 2.24 -14.10
N THR A 382 -3.69 2.05 -14.83
CA THR A 382 -5.04 1.95 -14.28
C THR A 382 -5.72 0.68 -14.75
N PHE A 383 -6.77 0.28 -14.03
CA PHE A 383 -7.62 -0.83 -14.45
C PHE A 383 -9.10 -0.58 -14.10
N ALA A 384 -10.01 -1.08 -14.91
CA ALA A 384 -11.44 -1.09 -14.62
C ALA A 384 -12.10 -2.35 -15.14
N THR A 385 -13.10 -2.84 -14.41
CA THR A 385 -14.08 -3.76 -14.98
C THR A 385 -14.92 -3.03 -16.01
N VAL A 386 -15.04 -3.59 -17.21
CA VAL A 386 -15.77 -3.02 -18.34
C VAL A 386 -16.97 -3.90 -18.68
N LYS A 387 -18.12 -3.25 -18.93
CA LYS A 387 -19.36 -3.90 -19.31
C LYS A 387 -19.36 -4.22 -20.80
N ASP A 388 -19.88 -5.37 -21.17
CA ASP A 388 -20.19 -5.72 -22.56
C ASP A 388 -21.19 -4.71 -23.17
N ALA A 389 -21.00 -4.38 -24.44
CA ALA A 389 -21.75 -3.29 -25.09
C ALA A 389 -23.23 -3.68 -25.33
N ASP A 390 -23.47 -4.95 -25.62
CA ASP A 390 -24.79 -5.44 -26.02
C ASP A 390 -25.63 -5.82 -24.79
N THR A 391 -25.01 -6.43 -23.79
CA THR A 391 -25.70 -6.96 -22.61
C THR A 391 -25.65 -6.04 -21.40
N GLY A 392 -24.68 -5.12 -21.33
CA GLY A 392 -24.47 -4.26 -20.16
C GLY A 392 -23.91 -4.97 -18.92
N TYR A 393 -23.61 -6.26 -18.99
CA TYR A 393 -23.02 -7.01 -17.89
C TYR A 393 -21.49 -6.90 -17.87
N PRO A 394 -20.84 -6.95 -16.68
CA PRO A 394 -19.38 -7.05 -16.60
C PRO A 394 -18.83 -8.20 -17.44
N ALA A 395 -17.84 -7.94 -18.28
CA ALA A 395 -17.33 -8.92 -19.25
C ALA A 395 -15.80 -9.09 -19.20
N SER A 396 -15.07 -8.03 -18.85
CA SER A 396 -13.61 -8.06 -18.81
C SER A 396 -13.06 -7.02 -17.85
N VAL A 397 -11.74 -7.06 -17.63
CA VAL A 397 -11.00 -6.00 -16.95
C VAL A 397 -10.08 -5.34 -17.98
N THR A 398 -10.22 -4.04 -18.20
CA THR A 398 -9.31 -3.28 -19.07
C THR A 398 -8.22 -2.65 -18.23
N VAL A 399 -6.97 -2.78 -18.69
CA VAL A 399 -5.80 -2.10 -18.13
C VAL A 399 -5.33 -1.04 -19.12
N ARG A 400 -5.05 0.17 -18.66
CA ARG A 400 -4.47 1.26 -19.48
C ARG A 400 -3.18 1.75 -18.85
N ALA A 401 -2.19 2.08 -19.67
CA ALA A 401 -0.93 2.66 -19.23
C ALA A 401 -0.70 4.02 -19.89
N PHE A 402 -0.28 5.00 -19.09
CA PHE A 402 -0.10 6.39 -19.48
C PHE A 402 1.31 6.84 -19.13
N ARG A 403 2.06 7.31 -20.12
CA ARG A 403 3.32 8.02 -19.88
C ARG A 403 3.01 9.38 -19.31
N LEU A 404 3.72 9.76 -18.25
CA LEU A 404 3.61 11.04 -17.60
C LEU A 404 4.74 11.99 -18.01
N GLY A 405 4.47 13.29 -17.96
CA GLY A 405 5.48 14.34 -18.17
C GLY A 405 5.92 14.53 -19.63
N VAL A 406 5.04 14.16 -20.56
CA VAL A 406 5.20 14.29 -22.02
C VAL A 406 4.75 15.63 -22.55
#